data_AF-A0A1L9PEX6-F1
#
_entry.id   AF-A0A1L9PEX6-F1
#
_cell.length_a   1.000
_cell.length_b   1.000
_cell.length_c   1.000
_cell.angle_alpha   90.00
_cell.angle_beta   90.00
_cell.angle_gamma   90.00
#
_symmetry.space_group_name_H-M   'P 1'
#
loop_
_entity.id
_entity.type
_entity.pdbx_description
1 polymer ?
#
loop_
_entity_poly.entity_id
_entity_poly.type
_entity_poly.pdbx_seq_one_letter_code
_entity_poly.pdbx_strand_id
1 'polypeptide(L)'
;MPRFGAGFARFIPMIGYHHVLMLIIAVVIILLSLLLAGCSSSSPQIPTIFLISMYYEHYDPVFDLAQVQPKTVSAVANIVQGAQLEVRVGYFGICVQPDGGSYICNNNATALAEILTIDQDPLNLVWVASTFKDAVVFPYLIIIAVILAFFCFIVLATFPGWHEETDPSGSEVEVKPFPSRPVSQVALALIFVAAVFVLVSVLWQHTASVGASTIAQDLGNGSVKSGVGTSAMVLGWFGFALMVIVTIGLLVMILNLRLLRQLTDDEP
;
A
#
# COMPACT_ATOMS: atom_id res chain seq x y z
N MET A 1 41.97 7.36 8.43
CA MET A 1 40.73 7.33 7.63
C MET A 1 41.13 7.70 6.20
N PRO A 2 41.13 6.75 5.24
CA PRO A 2 39.91 6.31 4.55
C PRO A 2 39.93 4.82 4.15
N ARG A 3 39.07 3.97 4.71
CA ARG A 3 38.87 2.57 4.25
C ARG A 3 37.41 2.17 4.05
N PHE A 4 36.47 3.10 4.21
CA PHE A 4 35.04 2.84 3.97
C PHE A 4 34.59 3.11 2.52
N GLY A 5 35.33 3.90 1.73
CA GLY A 5 34.96 4.20 0.34
C GLY A 5 35.33 3.10 -0.68
N ALA A 6 36.39 2.33 -0.42
CA ALA A 6 36.91 1.34 -1.37
C ALA A 6 36.07 0.05 -1.46
N GLY A 7 35.34 -0.30 -0.39
CA GLY A 7 34.40 -1.44 -0.42
C GLY A 7 33.17 -1.15 -1.25
N PHE A 8 32.60 0.05 -1.10
CA PHE A 8 31.42 0.49 -1.86
C PHE A 8 31.73 0.68 -3.36
N ALA A 9 32.94 1.18 -3.68
CA ALA A 9 33.43 1.31 -5.05
C ALA A 9 33.55 -0.02 -5.82
N ARG A 10 33.72 -1.14 -5.10
CA ARG A 10 33.84 -2.48 -5.70
C ARG A 10 32.50 -3.15 -6.00
N PHE A 11 31.42 -2.72 -5.35
CA PHE A 11 30.05 -3.18 -5.63
C PHE A 11 29.36 -2.41 -6.77
N ILE A 12 29.81 -1.18 -7.05
CA ILE A 12 29.28 -0.34 -8.14
C ILE A 12 29.32 -1.01 -9.54
N PRO A 13 30.39 -1.73 -9.96
CA PRO A 13 30.36 -2.46 -11.23
C PRO A 13 29.51 -3.75 -11.21
N MET A 14 29.14 -4.27 -10.03
CA MET A 14 28.34 -5.48 -9.84
C MET A 14 26.82 -5.21 -9.78
N ILE A 15 26.42 -3.97 -9.47
CA ILE A 15 25.01 -3.55 -9.49
C ILE A 15 24.61 -3.25 -10.94
N GLY A 16 24.13 -4.27 -11.64
CA GLY A 16 23.48 -4.07 -12.94
C GLY A 16 22.18 -3.27 -12.81
N TYR A 17 21.80 -2.53 -13.86
CA TYR A 17 20.56 -1.77 -13.94
C TYR A 17 19.32 -2.55 -13.48
N HIS A 18 19.24 -3.84 -13.82
CA HIS A 18 18.14 -4.72 -13.42
C HIS A 18 18.10 -5.00 -11.89
N HIS A 19 19.23 -4.99 -11.18
CA HIS A 19 19.25 -5.11 -9.70
C HIS A 19 18.58 -3.91 -9.03
N VAL A 20 18.77 -2.71 -9.58
CA VAL A 20 18.09 -1.50 -9.09
C VAL A 20 16.58 -1.66 -9.25
N LEU A 21 16.12 -2.14 -10.41
CA LEU A 21 14.70 -2.41 -10.64
C LEU A 21 14.16 -3.51 -9.71
N MET A 22 14.89 -4.60 -9.51
CA MET A 22 14.51 -5.66 -8.58
C MET A 22 14.42 -5.16 -7.13
N LEU A 23 15.34 -4.30 -6.70
CA LEU A 23 15.29 -3.69 -5.37
C LEU A 23 14.06 -2.80 -5.22
N ILE A 24 13.72 -1.99 -6.24
CA ILE A 24 12.51 -1.17 -6.21
C ILE A 24 11.25 -2.06 -6.15
N ILE A 25 11.18 -3.15 -6.92
CA ILE A 25 10.06 -4.11 -6.86
C ILE A 25 9.96 -4.74 -5.46
N ALA A 26 11.08 -5.15 -4.86
CA ALA A 26 11.09 -5.71 -3.52
C ALA A 26 10.55 -4.70 -2.48
N VAL A 27 10.96 -3.43 -2.58
CA VAL A 27 10.42 -2.35 -1.73
C VAL A 27 8.92 -2.21 -1.94
N VAL A 28 8.42 -2.22 -3.18
CA VAL A 28 6.98 -2.16 -3.46
C VAL A 28 6.23 -3.32 -2.81
N ILE A 29 6.73 -4.55 -2.96
CA ILE A 29 6.10 -5.74 -2.35
C ILE A 29 5.97 -5.56 -0.83
N ILE A 30 7.02 -5.05 -0.18
CA ILE A 30 7.00 -4.78 1.27
C ILE A 30 5.96 -3.70 1.60
N LEU A 31 5.96 -2.57 0.89
CA LEU A 31 5.03 -1.46 1.14
C LEU A 31 3.56 -1.88 0.98
N LEU A 32 3.23 -2.60 -0.08
CA LEU A 32 1.87 -3.09 -0.34
C LEU A 32 1.46 -4.17 0.68
N SER A 33 2.41 -5.01 1.12
CA SER A 33 2.15 -6.00 2.18
C SER A 33 1.89 -5.33 3.53
N LEU A 34 2.63 -4.28 3.87
CA LEU A 34 2.39 -3.48 5.09
C LEU A 34 1.05 -2.75 5.03
N LEU A 35 0.67 -2.22 3.87
CA LEU A 35 -0.64 -1.61 3.65
C LEU A 35 -1.77 -2.61 3.93
N LEU A 36 -1.68 -3.82 3.39
CA LEU A 36 -2.65 -4.90 3.63
C LEU A 36 -2.66 -5.36 5.10
N ALA A 37 -1.50 -5.41 5.75
CA ALA A 37 -1.39 -5.82 7.15
C ALA A 37 -1.88 -4.76 8.16
N GLY A 38 -2.18 -3.53 7.72
CA GLY A 38 -2.67 -2.46 8.58
C GLY A 38 -3.87 -2.88 9.43
N CYS A 39 -3.87 -2.51 10.71
CA CYS A 39 -4.88 -2.89 11.71
C CYS A 39 -5.18 -4.40 11.86
N SER A 40 -4.27 -5.29 11.42
CA SER A 40 -4.42 -6.75 11.62
C SER A 40 -3.85 -7.27 12.94
N SER A 41 -3.10 -6.43 13.67
CA SER A 41 -2.39 -6.81 14.89
C SER A 41 -2.33 -5.65 15.87
N SER A 42 -2.39 -5.96 17.17
CA SER A 42 -2.23 -5.00 18.27
C SER A 42 -0.78 -4.54 18.48
N SER A 43 0.16 -4.92 17.60
CA SER A 43 1.55 -4.44 17.64
C SER A 43 1.61 -2.92 17.48
N PRO A 44 2.37 -2.16 18.29
CA PRO A 44 2.25 -0.69 18.38
C PRO A 44 2.29 0.11 17.07
N GLN A 45 2.95 -0.39 16.03
CA GLN A 45 3.05 0.30 14.73
C GLN A 45 2.03 -0.16 13.67
N ILE A 46 1.30 -1.25 13.90
CA ILE A 46 0.35 -1.78 12.92
C ILE A 46 -0.99 -1.01 12.91
N PRO A 47 -1.55 -0.58 14.07
CA PRO A 47 -2.75 0.25 14.13
C PRO A 47 -2.59 1.67 13.59
N THR A 48 -1.36 2.13 13.30
CA THR A 48 -1.15 3.45 12.66
C THR A 48 -1.36 3.38 11.14
N ILE A 49 -1.35 2.18 10.57
CA ILE A 49 -1.72 1.91 9.18
C ILE A 49 -3.20 1.53 9.17
N PHE A 50 -4.05 2.50 8.88
CA PHE A 50 -5.51 2.33 8.78
C PHE A 50 -6.03 3.05 7.53
N LEU A 51 -7.22 2.67 7.09
CA LEU A 51 -7.92 3.30 5.97
C LEU A 51 -8.76 4.47 6.47
N ILE A 52 -9.56 4.21 7.51
CA ILE A 52 -10.42 5.17 8.19
C ILE A 52 -10.27 4.99 9.71
N SER A 53 -10.27 6.08 10.45
CA SER A 53 -10.50 6.10 11.90
C SER A 53 -11.78 6.85 12.20
N MET A 54 -12.58 6.35 13.13
CA MET A 54 -13.76 7.02 13.66
C MET A 54 -13.61 7.05 15.17
N TYR A 55 -13.87 8.19 15.78
CA TYR A 55 -13.71 8.34 17.22
C TYR A 55 -14.70 9.34 17.80
N TYR A 56 -15.06 9.11 19.05
CA TYR A 56 -15.86 10.05 19.81
C TYR A 56 -15.00 11.24 20.23
N GLU A 57 -15.45 12.43 19.85
CA GLU A 57 -14.89 13.70 20.30
C GLU A 57 -16.01 14.74 20.29
N HIS A 58 -16.15 15.49 21.37
CA HIS A 58 -17.08 16.62 21.42
C HIS A 58 -16.45 17.84 20.75
N TYR A 59 -17.17 18.42 19.80
CA TYR A 59 -16.78 19.65 19.13
C TYR A 59 -18.01 20.48 18.78
N ASP A 60 -17.79 21.77 18.48
CA ASP A 60 -18.89 22.66 18.11
C ASP A 60 -19.56 22.18 16.81
N PRO A 61 -20.86 21.85 16.85
CA PRO A 61 -21.54 21.32 15.67
C PRO A 61 -21.64 22.38 14.57
N VAL A 62 -21.55 21.93 13.33
CA VAL A 62 -21.68 22.79 12.16
C VAL A 62 -23.15 22.83 11.74
N PHE A 63 -23.73 24.03 11.63
CA PHE A 63 -25.11 24.22 11.20
C PHE A 63 -25.17 24.75 9.77
N ASP A 64 -26.04 24.16 8.95
CA ASP A 64 -26.25 24.54 7.55
C ASP A 64 -27.75 24.57 7.21
N LEU A 65 -28.14 25.42 6.25
CA LEU A 65 -29.53 25.55 5.81
C LEU A 65 -30.08 24.28 5.14
N ALA A 66 -29.21 23.39 4.65
CA ALA A 66 -29.57 22.08 4.11
C ALA A 66 -29.96 21.06 5.21
N GLN A 67 -29.66 21.34 6.48
CA GLN A 67 -30.05 20.46 7.59
C GLN A 67 -31.54 20.64 7.91
N VAL A 68 -32.35 19.66 7.52
CA VAL A 68 -33.81 19.67 7.76
C VAL A 68 -34.15 19.65 9.26
N GLN A 69 -33.34 18.96 10.07
CA GLN A 69 -33.52 18.90 11.52
C GLN A 69 -32.18 19.12 12.26
N PRO A 70 -31.78 20.39 12.48
CA PRO A 70 -30.52 20.73 13.16
C PRO A 70 -30.47 20.26 14.63
N LYS A 71 -31.65 20.07 15.26
CA LYS A 71 -31.76 19.61 16.65
C LYS A 71 -31.37 18.13 16.85
N THR A 72 -31.14 17.37 15.77
CA THR A 72 -30.67 15.97 15.89
C THR A 72 -29.31 15.90 16.58
N VAL A 73 -28.47 16.92 16.40
CA VAL A 73 -27.17 17.04 17.05
C VAL A 73 -27.25 16.91 18.58
N SER A 74 -28.23 17.55 19.23
CA SER A 74 -28.36 17.47 20.68
C SER A 74 -28.84 16.09 21.15
N ALA A 75 -29.66 15.41 20.35
CA ALA A 75 -30.06 14.04 20.64
C ALA A 75 -28.87 13.08 20.55
N VAL A 76 -28.03 13.23 19.52
CA VAL A 76 -26.79 12.45 19.35
C VAL A 76 -25.81 12.73 20.49
N ALA A 77 -25.59 14.00 20.84
CA ALA A 77 -24.72 14.38 21.94
C ALA A 77 -25.18 13.80 23.29
N ASN A 78 -26.50 13.74 23.54
CA ASN A 78 -27.07 13.13 24.75
C ASN A 78 -26.92 11.61 24.79
N ILE A 79 -26.79 10.94 23.64
CA ILE A 79 -26.51 9.51 23.53
C ILE A 79 -25.02 9.24 23.74
N VAL A 80 -24.14 10.02 23.11
CA VAL A 80 -22.68 9.86 23.19
C VAL A 80 -22.15 10.25 24.58
N GLN A 81 -22.73 11.27 25.22
CA GLN A 81 -22.40 11.75 26.56
C GLN A 81 -20.91 12.04 26.77
N GLY A 82 -20.15 11.06 27.27
CA GLY A 82 -18.72 11.15 27.53
C GLY A 82 -17.94 9.96 26.98
N ALA A 83 -18.54 9.18 26.08
CA ALA A 83 -17.90 8.02 25.47
C ALA A 83 -16.56 8.42 24.86
N GLN A 84 -15.55 7.61 25.12
CA GLN A 84 -14.23 7.70 24.50
C GLN A 84 -14.02 6.36 23.81
N LEU A 85 -13.88 6.37 22.50
CA LEU A 85 -13.58 5.18 21.72
C LEU A 85 -12.99 5.66 20.40
N GLU A 86 -11.88 5.07 19.99
CA GLU A 86 -11.40 5.18 18.62
C GLU A 86 -11.45 3.80 17.96
N VAL A 87 -12.06 3.74 16.78
CA VAL A 87 -12.16 2.56 15.93
C VAL A 87 -11.42 2.84 14.64
N ARG A 88 -10.46 1.99 14.31
CA ARG A 88 -9.67 2.05 13.07
C ARG A 88 -9.92 0.82 12.23
N VAL A 89 -10.00 1.02 10.92
CA VAL A 89 -10.25 -0.08 9.97
C VAL A 89 -9.06 -0.21 9.04
N GLY A 90 -8.51 -1.41 8.92
CA GLY A 90 -7.56 -1.80 7.89
C GLY A 90 -8.19 -2.72 6.85
N TYR A 91 -7.37 -3.29 5.96
CA TYR A 91 -7.86 -4.21 4.94
C TYR A 91 -8.39 -5.54 5.51
N PHE A 92 -7.74 -6.05 6.57
CA PHE A 92 -8.04 -7.38 7.12
C PHE A 92 -8.44 -7.36 8.60
N GLY A 93 -8.62 -6.19 9.19
CA GLY A 93 -8.87 -6.09 10.62
C GLY A 93 -9.43 -4.75 11.04
N ILE A 94 -9.96 -4.74 12.25
CA ILE A 94 -10.47 -3.56 12.95
C ILE A 94 -9.70 -3.47 14.27
N CYS A 95 -9.28 -2.27 14.64
CA CYS A 95 -8.66 -1.99 15.92
C CYS A 95 -9.52 -1.03 16.72
N VAL A 96 -9.69 -1.27 18.01
CA VAL A 96 -10.42 -0.39 18.93
C VAL A 96 -9.52 0.09 20.07
N GLN A 97 -9.76 1.30 20.56
CA GLN A 97 -9.08 1.89 21.71
C GLN A 97 -10.14 2.49 22.65
N PRO A 98 -10.61 1.72 23.66
CA PRO A 98 -11.77 2.11 24.49
C PRO A 98 -11.49 3.20 25.52
N ASP A 99 -10.24 3.38 25.97
CA ASP A 99 -9.94 4.31 27.07
C ASP A 99 -8.67 5.13 26.80
N GLY A 100 -8.34 5.37 25.53
CA GLY A 100 -7.07 6.01 25.14
C GLY A 100 -5.82 5.17 25.43
N GLY A 101 -5.99 3.88 25.78
CA GLY A 101 -4.92 2.91 26.06
C GLY A 101 -4.28 2.28 24.81
N SER A 102 -3.96 0.99 24.84
CA SER A 102 -3.46 0.29 23.65
C SER A 102 -4.59 -0.12 22.70
N TYR A 103 -4.34 -0.16 21.39
CA TYR A 103 -5.28 -0.73 20.45
C TYR A 103 -5.43 -2.24 20.63
N ILE A 104 -6.67 -2.71 20.54
CA ILE A 104 -7.02 -4.13 20.49
C ILE A 104 -7.54 -4.41 19.08
N CYS A 105 -6.85 -5.26 18.33
CA CYS A 105 -7.18 -5.54 16.94
C CYS A 105 -7.73 -6.95 16.76
N ASN A 106 -8.79 -7.07 15.98
CA ASN A 106 -9.38 -8.34 15.58
C ASN A 106 -10.03 -8.21 14.20
N ASN A 107 -10.09 -9.31 13.44
CA ASN A 107 -10.85 -9.34 12.19
C ASN A 107 -12.36 -9.54 12.44
N ASN A 108 -12.72 -10.13 13.58
CA ASN A 108 -14.10 -10.32 13.98
C ASN A 108 -14.61 -9.12 14.80
N ALA A 109 -15.49 -8.31 14.21
CA ALA A 109 -16.10 -7.16 14.87
C ALA A 109 -16.96 -7.55 16.09
N THR A 110 -17.59 -8.72 16.07
CA THR A 110 -18.39 -9.21 17.21
C THR A 110 -17.51 -9.43 18.44
N ALA A 111 -16.31 -9.99 18.26
CA ALA A 111 -15.36 -10.19 19.35
C ALA A 111 -14.85 -8.85 19.93
N LEU A 112 -14.80 -7.78 19.11
CA LEU A 112 -14.47 -6.44 19.59
C LEU A 112 -15.65 -5.78 20.29
N ALA A 113 -16.89 -6.02 19.84
CA ALA A 113 -18.08 -5.50 20.50
C ALA A 113 -18.31 -6.15 21.88
N GLU A 114 -17.96 -7.43 22.06
CA GLU A 114 -18.12 -8.15 23.32
C GLU A 114 -17.25 -7.60 24.47
N ILE A 115 -16.14 -6.93 24.15
CA ILE A 115 -15.26 -6.31 25.16
C ILE A 115 -15.63 -4.85 25.46
N LEU A 116 -16.65 -4.31 24.79
CA LEU A 116 -17.11 -2.93 24.94
C LEU A 116 -18.44 -2.89 25.68
N THR A 117 -18.65 -1.81 26.45
CA THR A 117 -19.95 -1.52 27.06
C THR A 117 -20.77 -0.56 26.19
N ILE A 118 -22.07 -0.48 26.48
CA ILE A 118 -22.99 0.45 25.80
C ILE A 118 -22.53 1.90 25.95
N ASP A 119 -21.95 2.25 27.11
CA ASP A 119 -21.45 3.59 27.38
C ASP A 119 -20.14 3.90 26.62
N GLN A 120 -19.40 2.87 26.20
CA GLN A 120 -18.17 3.02 25.42
C GLN A 120 -18.44 3.12 23.91
N ASP A 121 -19.43 2.38 23.39
CA ASP A 121 -19.81 2.43 21.96
C ASP A 121 -21.31 2.74 21.73
N PRO A 122 -21.82 3.90 22.21
CA PRO A 122 -23.25 4.20 22.19
C PRO A 122 -23.86 4.38 20.78
N LEU A 123 -23.03 4.64 19.77
CA LEU A 123 -23.45 4.74 18.36
C LEU A 123 -23.05 3.52 17.52
N ASN A 124 -22.50 2.47 18.13
CA ASN A 124 -22.05 1.26 17.44
C ASN A 124 -21.01 1.54 16.33
N LEU A 125 -20.00 2.37 16.59
CA LEU A 125 -18.89 2.66 15.68
C LEU A 125 -18.16 1.37 15.27
N VAL A 126 -18.08 0.34 16.12
CA VAL A 126 -17.50 -0.96 15.73
C VAL A 126 -18.33 -1.64 14.63
N TRP A 127 -19.66 -1.53 14.70
CA TRP A 127 -20.54 -2.07 13.66
C TRP A 127 -20.44 -1.28 12.35
N VAL A 128 -20.38 0.05 12.43
CA VAL A 128 -20.14 0.92 11.26
C VAL A 128 -18.78 0.59 10.62
N ALA A 129 -17.74 0.41 11.43
CA ALA A 129 -16.41 0.01 11.00
C ALA A 129 -16.41 -1.37 10.29
N SER A 130 -17.13 -2.35 10.84
CA SER A 130 -17.29 -3.66 10.18
C SER A 130 -17.97 -3.52 8.83
N THR A 131 -19.03 -2.71 8.76
CA THR A 131 -19.75 -2.49 7.51
C THR A 131 -18.85 -1.86 6.44
N PHE A 132 -18.02 -0.88 6.81
CA PHE A 132 -17.03 -0.31 5.90
C PHE A 132 -16.02 -1.38 5.42
N LYS A 133 -15.45 -2.16 6.33
CA LYS A 133 -14.50 -3.24 6.00
C LYS A 133 -15.11 -4.26 5.04
N ASP A 134 -16.32 -4.75 5.34
CA ASP A 134 -16.88 -5.90 4.67
C ASP A 134 -17.62 -5.54 3.37
N ALA A 135 -18.19 -4.32 3.27
CA ALA A 135 -18.98 -3.91 2.11
C ALA A 135 -18.23 -2.96 1.15
N VAL A 136 -17.24 -2.22 1.63
CA VAL A 136 -16.58 -1.15 0.84
C VAL A 136 -15.13 -1.50 0.49
N VAL A 137 -14.39 -2.13 1.41
CA VAL A 137 -12.97 -2.41 1.22
C VAL A 137 -12.76 -3.62 0.29
N PHE A 138 -11.92 -3.48 -0.73
CA PHE A 138 -11.61 -4.54 -1.69
C PHE A 138 -10.09 -4.82 -1.76
N PRO A 139 -9.55 -5.75 -0.94
CA PRO A 139 -8.10 -6.04 -0.90
C PRO A 139 -7.58 -6.82 -2.11
N TYR A 140 -8.46 -7.56 -2.81
CA TYR A 140 -8.05 -8.60 -3.75
C TYR A 140 -7.21 -8.09 -4.94
N LEU A 141 -7.46 -6.87 -5.43
CA LEU A 141 -6.64 -6.28 -6.49
C LEU A 141 -5.19 -6.05 -6.04
N ILE A 142 -4.98 -5.60 -4.80
CA ILE A 142 -3.63 -5.40 -4.25
C ILE A 142 -2.95 -6.75 -4.07
N ILE A 143 -3.65 -7.77 -3.56
CA ILE A 143 -3.10 -9.13 -3.42
C ILE A 143 -2.61 -9.66 -4.77
N ILE A 144 -3.44 -9.56 -5.81
CA ILE A 144 -3.07 -9.99 -7.16
C ILE A 144 -1.88 -9.17 -7.68
N ALA A 145 -1.87 -7.85 -7.47
CA ALA A 145 -0.75 -7.01 -7.88
C ALA A 145 0.57 -7.40 -7.19
N VAL A 146 0.54 -7.73 -5.89
CA VAL A 146 1.71 -8.22 -5.14
C VAL A 146 2.21 -9.54 -5.72
N ILE A 147 1.31 -10.47 -6.04
CA ILE A 147 1.66 -11.75 -6.67
C ILE A 147 2.32 -11.52 -8.05
N LEU A 148 1.74 -10.66 -8.88
CA LEU A 148 2.29 -10.32 -10.19
C LEU A 148 3.67 -9.63 -10.08
N ALA A 149 3.84 -8.71 -9.11
CA ALA A 149 5.11 -8.06 -8.82
C ALA A 149 6.17 -9.07 -8.34
N PHE A 150 5.77 -10.05 -7.52
CA PHE A 150 6.63 -11.14 -7.08
C PHE A 150 7.07 -12.04 -8.25
N PHE A 151 6.16 -12.41 -9.15
CA PHE A 151 6.55 -13.14 -10.36
C PHE A 151 7.47 -12.32 -11.26
N CYS A 152 7.23 -11.01 -11.41
CA CYS A 152 8.15 -10.12 -12.12
C CYS A 152 9.54 -10.11 -11.47
N PHE A 153 9.61 -10.05 -10.14
CA PHE A 153 10.87 -10.15 -9.40
C PHE A 153 11.60 -11.46 -9.69
N ILE A 154 10.92 -12.61 -9.65
CA ILE A 154 11.52 -13.91 -9.97
C ILE A 154 12.03 -13.94 -11.41
N VAL A 155 11.22 -13.49 -12.37
CA VAL A 155 11.59 -13.45 -13.78
C VAL A 155 12.85 -12.60 -13.99
N LEU A 156 12.93 -11.43 -13.34
CA LEU A 156 14.13 -10.60 -13.41
C LEU A 156 15.33 -11.23 -12.68
N ALA A 157 15.11 -11.97 -11.59
CA ALA A 157 16.17 -12.65 -10.84
C ALA A 157 16.79 -13.83 -11.61
N THR A 158 16.13 -14.36 -12.64
CA THR A 158 16.74 -15.36 -13.54
C THR A 158 17.83 -14.80 -14.45
N PHE A 159 18.05 -13.48 -14.45
CA PHE A 159 19.12 -12.81 -15.19
C PHE A 159 19.91 -11.87 -14.26
N PRO A 160 21.23 -11.65 -14.46
CA PRO A 160 22.13 -12.19 -15.47
C PRO A 160 22.79 -13.47 -14.93
N GLY A 161 22.54 -14.60 -15.57
CA GLY A 161 23.42 -15.76 -15.38
C GLY A 161 24.75 -15.44 -16.06
N TRP A 162 25.86 -15.36 -15.32
CA TRP A 162 27.20 -15.25 -15.90
C TRP A 162 27.39 -16.37 -16.94
N HIS A 163 27.66 -16.02 -18.21
CA HIS A 163 28.08 -16.96 -19.23
C HIS A 163 29.44 -16.51 -19.74
N GLU A 164 30.43 -17.36 -19.53
CA GLU A 164 31.76 -17.21 -20.10
C GLU A 164 31.68 -17.68 -21.56
N GLU A 165 31.96 -16.78 -22.50
CA GLU A 165 32.16 -17.16 -23.90
C GLU A 165 33.66 -17.16 -24.19
N THR A 166 34.15 -18.23 -24.82
CA THR A 166 35.55 -18.31 -25.24
C THR A 166 35.69 -17.61 -26.60
N ASP A 167 36.44 -16.53 -26.65
CA ASP A 167 36.79 -15.83 -27.89
C ASP A 167 37.59 -16.78 -28.82
N PRO A 168 37.53 -16.67 -30.16
CA PRO A 168 38.40 -17.39 -31.11
C PRO A 168 39.91 -17.35 -30.81
N SER A 169 40.39 -16.42 -29.97
CA SER A 169 41.77 -16.38 -29.45
C SER A 169 42.05 -17.35 -28.28
N GLY A 170 41.03 -18.05 -27.78
CA GLY A 170 41.10 -18.89 -26.59
C GLY A 170 41.02 -18.13 -25.26
N SER A 171 40.74 -16.82 -25.29
CA SER A 171 40.55 -16.02 -24.08
C SER A 171 39.09 -16.07 -23.60
N GLU A 172 38.89 -16.31 -22.31
CA GLU A 172 37.58 -16.24 -21.68
C GLU A 172 37.15 -14.77 -21.62
N VAL A 173 36.09 -14.42 -22.34
CA VAL A 173 35.48 -13.10 -22.30
C VAL A 173 34.18 -13.21 -21.50
N GLU A 174 34.10 -12.47 -20.41
CA GLU A 174 32.84 -12.29 -19.68
C GLU A 174 31.86 -11.48 -20.53
N VAL A 175 30.99 -12.15 -21.27
CA VAL A 175 29.91 -11.48 -22.01
C VAL A 175 28.76 -11.21 -21.06
N LYS A 176 28.47 -9.93 -20.81
CA LYS A 176 27.34 -9.53 -19.97
C LYS A 176 26.03 -9.98 -20.64
N PRO A 177 25.28 -10.94 -20.08
CA PRO A 177 24.12 -11.48 -20.77
C PRO A 177 22.99 -10.45 -20.76
N PHE A 178 22.57 -10.04 -21.95
CA PHE A 178 21.37 -9.25 -22.10
C PHE A 178 20.14 -10.12 -21.81
N PRO A 179 19.13 -9.61 -21.08
CA PRO A 179 17.92 -10.39 -20.82
C PRO A 179 17.25 -10.77 -22.14
N SER A 180 16.74 -12.00 -22.21
CA SER A 180 16.04 -12.45 -23.42
C SER A 180 14.81 -11.56 -23.68
N ARG A 181 14.51 -11.32 -24.97
CA ARG A 181 13.34 -10.52 -25.40
C ARG A 181 12.02 -11.00 -24.77
N PRO A 182 11.68 -12.31 -24.78
CA PRO A 182 10.42 -12.75 -24.20
C PRO A 182 10.35 -12.51 -22.70
N VAL A 183 11.44 -12.72 -21.97
CA VAL A 183 11.50 -12.49 -20.51
C VAL A 183 11.28 -11.01 -20.20
N SER A 184 11.99 -10.11 -20.90
CA SER A 184 11.81 -8.66 -20.70
C SER A 184 10.38 -8.21 -21.00
N GLN A 185 9.75 -8.75 -22.05
CA GLN A 185 8.37 -8.43 -22.39
C GLN A 185 7.36 -8.96 -21.37
N VAL A 186 7.56 -10.18 -20.87
CA VAL A 186 6.71 -10.76 -19.81
C VAL A 186 6.85 -9.95 -18.53
N ALA A 187 8.07 -9.60 -18.11
CA ALA A 187 8.32 -8.76 -16.94
C ALA A 187 7.63 -7.39 -17.06
N LEU A 188 7.73 -6.74 -18.23
CA LEU A 188 7.04 -5.48 -18.50
C LEU A 188 5.51 -5.62 -18.42
N ALA A 189 4.95 -6.68 -19.00
CA ALA A 189 3.51 -6.92 -18.96
C ALA A 189 3.00 -7.16 -17.53
N LEU A 190 3.72 -7.99 -16.76
CA LEU A 190 3.38 -8.28 -15.36
C LEU A 190 3.39 -7.02 -14.50
N ILE A 191 4.46 -6.22 -14.57
CA ILE A 191 4.56 -5.00 -13.76
C ILE A 191 3.54 -3.94 -14.17
N PHE A 192 3.24 -3.83 -15.47
CA PHE A 192 2.25 -2.90 -15.99
C PHE A 192 0.84 -3.24 -15.48
N VAL A 193 0.41 -4.50 -15.60
CA VAL A 193 -0.89 -4.95 -15.09
C VAL A 193 -0.97 -4.77 -13.57
N ALA A 194 0.09 -5.12 -12.85
CA ALA A 194 0.17 -4.89 -11.41
C ALA A 194 0.05 -3.40 -11.04
N ALA A 195 0.71 -2.51 -11.77
CA ALA A 195 0.62 -1.06 -11.56
C ALA A 195 -0.80 -0.53 -11.77
N VAL A 196 -1.52 -1.03 -12.79
CA VAL A 196 -2.93 -0.69 -13.03
C VAL A 196 -3.82 -1.15 -11.87
N PHE A 197 -3.63 -2.38 -11.38
CA PHE A 197 -4.39 -2.87 -10.23
C PHE A 197 -4.12 -2.07 -8.96
N VAL A 198 -2.86 -1.70 -8.69
CA VAL A 198 -2.54 -0.81 -7.56
C VAL A 198 -3.19 0.55 -7.75
N LEU A 199 -3.14 1.15 -8.94
CA LEU A 199 -3.78 2.45 -9.21
C LEU A 199 -5.28 2.42 -8.91
N VAL A 200 -5.99 1.44 -9.46
CA VAL A 200 -7.44 1.27 -9.21
C VAL A 200 -7.71 1.07 -7.72
N SER A 201 -6.91 0.25 -7.05
CA SER A 201 -7.07 -0.03 -5.62
C SER A 201 -6.86 1.21 -4.74
N VAL A 202 -5.80 1.98 -4.99
CA VAL A 202 -5.46 3.17 -4.20
C VAL A 202 -6.46 4.28 -4.45
N LEU A 203 -6.92 4.47 -5.70
CA LEU A 203 -8.00 5.40 -6.02
C LEU A 203 -9.29 5.04 -5.29
N TRP A 204 -9.69 3.76 -5.36
CA TRP A 204 -10.88 3.26 -4.68
C TRP A 204 -10.78 3.43 -3.17
N GLN A 205 -9.65 3.01 -2.57
CA GLN A 205 -9.38 3.18 -1.14
C GLN A 205 -9.49 4.65 -0.73
N HIS A 206 -8.91 5.56 -1.51
CA HIS A 206 -8.91 6.98 -1.21
C HIS A 206 -10.32 7.56 -1.21
N THR A 207 -11.08 7.35 -2.29
CA THR A 207 -12.43 7.90 -2.42
C THR A 207 -13.39 7.27 -1.41
N ALA A 208 -13.31 5.97 -1.18
CA ALA A 208 -14.11 5.27 -0.19
C ALA A 208 -13.85 5.78 1.23
N SER A 209 -12.59 5.92 1.62
CA SER A 209 -12.24 6.36 2.98
C SER A 209 -12.63 7.81 3.22
N VAL A 210 -12.41 8.70 2.24
CA VAL A 210 -12.84 10.10 2.33
C VAL A 210 -14.36 10.19 2.41
N GLY A 211 -15.08 9.50 1.52
CA GLY A 211 -16.55 9.53 1.50
C GLY A 211 -17.16 9.00 2.80
N ALA A 212 -16.70 7.84 3.28
CA ALA A 212 -17.15 7.27 4.54
C ALA A 212 -16.83 8.18 5.74
N SER A 213 -15.64 8.79 5.75
CA SER A 213 -15.22 9.69 6.82
C SER A 213 -16.09 10.94 6.91
N THR A 214 -16.38 11.57 5.76
CA THR A 214 -17.25 12.75 5.70
C THR A 214 -18.67 12.39 6.13
N ILE A 215 -19.23 11.29 5.63
CA ILE A 215 -20.59 10.87 6.00
C ILE A 215 -20.68 10.55 7.50
N ALA A 216 -19.70 9.83 8.06
CA ALA A 216 -19.70 9.52 9.49
C ALA A 216 -19.63 10.77 10.37
N GLN A 217 -18.78 11.73 9.99
CA GLN A 217 -18.61 12.99 10.73
C GLN A 217 -19.85 13.91 10.59
N ASP A 218 -20.46 13.97 9.41
CA ASP A 218 -21.67 14.78 9.19
C ASP A 218 -22.90 14.18 9.89
N LEU A 219 -23.01 12.84 9.96
CA LEU A 219 -24.07 12.17 10.71
C LEU A 219 -23.89 12.33 12.23
N GLY A 220 -22.66 12.23 12.71
CA GLY A 220 -22.32 12.36 14.13
C GLY A 220 -22.10 13.81 14.59
N ASN A 221 -22.34 14.80 13.72
CA ASN A 221 -22.05 16.24 13.88
C ASN A 221 -22.00 16.72 15.34
N GLY A 222 -20.79 16.99 15.82
CA GLY A 222 -20.51 17.48 17.19
C GLY A 222 -20.15 16.38 18.20
N SER A 223 -20.23 15.10 17.83
CA SER A 223 -19.96 13.96 18.72
C SER A 223 -19.09 12.85 18.11
N VAL A 224 -18.99 12.75 16.78
CA VAL A 224 -18.09 11.81 16.09
C VAL A 224 -17.20 12.57 15.15
N LYS A 225 -15.89 12.37 15.28
CA LYS A 225 -14.93 12.75 14.23
C LYS A 225 -14.44 11.51 13.51
N SER A 226 -14.03 11.73 12.26
CA SER A 226 -13.44 10.69 11.45
C SER A 226 -12.22 11.22 10.72
N GLY A 227 -11.25 10.34 10.49
CA GLY A 227 -10.00 10.65 9.81
C GLY A 227 -9.66 9.60 8.77
N VAL A 228 -8.93 10.01 7.75
CA VAL A 228 -8.39 9.11 6.73
C VAL A 228 -6.93 8.81 7.04
N GLY A 229 -6.54 7.55 6.97
CA GLY A 229 -5.19 7.15 7.36
C GLY A 229 -4.13 7.58 6.36
N THR A 230 -3.37 8.61 6.72
CA THR A 230 -2.31 9.18 5.90
C THR A 230 -1.19 8.17 5.61
N SER A 231 -0.84 7.33 6.57
CA SER A 231 0.17 6.27 6.38
C SER A 231 -0.24 5.29 5.30
N ALA A 232 -1.51 4.82 5.30
CA ALA A 232 -2.01 3.92 4.28
C ALA A 232 -2.01 4.58 2.88
N MET A 233 -2.39 5.87 2.81
CA MET A 233 -2.33 6.64 1.56
C MET A 233 -0.92 6.73 1.01
N VAL A 234 0.06 7.04 1.87
CA VAL A 234 1.46 7.14 1.46
C VAL A 234 1.98 5.79 0.97
N LEU A 235 1.74 4.70 1.71
CA LEU A 235 2.18 3.36 1.30
C LEU A 235 1.63 2.96 -0.08
N GLY A 236 0.34 3.22 -0.33
CA GLY A 236 -0.32 2.94 -1.60
C GLY A 236 0.22 3.79 -2.75
N TRP A 237 0.18 5.12 -2.63
CA TRP A 237 0.61 6.04 -3.68
C TRP A 237 2.11 5.98 -3.96
N PHE A 238 2.93 5.84 -2.92
CA PHE A 238 4.37 5.67 -3.07
C PHE A 238 4.69 4.33 -3.73
N GLY A 239 4.03 3.24 -3.33
CA GLY A 239 4.13 1.94 -4.00
C GLY A 239 3.76 2.03 -5.48
N PHE A 240 2.68 2.72 -5.82
CA PHE A 240 2.29 2.97 -7.21
C PHE A 240 3.35 3.76 -7.99
N ALA A 241 3.87 4.85 -7.44
CA ALA A 241 4.90 5.65 -8.10
C ALA A 241 6.17 4.84 -8.40
N LEU A 242 6.60 4.00 -7.44
CA LEU A 242 7.73 3.08 -7.65
C LEU A 242 7.43 2.05 -8.74
N MET A 243 6.21 1.51 -8.84
CA MET A 243 5.81 0.61 -9.93
C MET A 243 5.86 1.29 -11.30
N VAL A 244 5.47 2.57 -11.39
CA VAL A 244 5.59 3.37 -12.62
C VAL A 244 7.06 3.54 -13.00
N ILE A 245 7.93 3.87 -12.04
CA ILE A 245 9.38 3.99 -12.27
C ILE A 245 9.94 2.67 -12.81
N VAL A 246 9.57 1.53 -12.23
CA VAL A 246 10.01 0.20 -12.72
C VAL A 246 9.49 -0.07 -14.12
N THR A 247 8.23 0.26 -14.40
CA THR A 247 7.61 0.06 -15.73
C THR A 247 8.36 0.87 -16.79
N ILE A 248 8.62 2.16 -16.53
CA ILE A 248 9.40 3.02 -17.43
C ILE A 248 10.83 2.49 -17.56
N GLY A 249 11.43 2.04 -16.47
CA GLY A 249 12.79 1.51 -16.48
C GLY A 249 12.94 0.26 -17.35
N LEU A 250 12.01 -0.69 -17.22
CA LEU A 250 11.97 -1.87 -18.09
C LEU A 250 11.71 -1.49 -19.56
N LEU A 251 10.84 -0.52 -19.82
CA LEU A 251 10.58 -0.04 -21.18
C LEU A 251 11.84 0.57 -21.82
N VAL A 252 12.54 1.45 -21.10
CA VAL A 252 13.79 2.07 -21.55
C VAL A 252 14.86 1.01 -21.80
N MET A 253 14.99 0.02 -20.91
CA MET A 253 15.91 -1.11 -21.12
C MET A 253 15.59 -1.87 -22.40
N ILE A 254 14.32 -2.21 -22.65
CA ILE A 254 13.91 -2.93 -23.86
C ILE A 254 14.20 -2.12 -25.13
N LEU A 255 13.93 -0.81 -25.11
CA LEU A 255 14.19 0.08 -26.25
C LEU A 255 15.69 0.20 -26.54
N ASN A 256 16.52 0.39 -25.50
CA ASN A 256 17.97 0.47 -25.65
C ASN A 256 18.56 -0.83 -26.20
N LEU A 257 18.07 -2.00 -25.76
CA LEU A 257 18.50 -3.30 -26.30
C LEU A 257 18.09 -3.50 -27.75
N ARG A 258 16.96 -2.94 -28.18
CA ARG A 258 16.56 -2.97 -29.59
C ARG A 258 17.47 -2.09 -30.44
N LEU A 259 17.78 -0.88 -29.96
CA LEU A 259 18.68 0.05 -30.65
C LEU A 259 20.11 -0.50 -30.76
N LEU A 260 20.67 -1.03 -29.68
CA LEU A 260 22.01 -1.62 -29.68
C LEU A 260 22.13 -2.76 -30.69
N ARG A 261 21.13 -3.66 -30.74
CA ARG A 261 21.13 -4.75 -31.72
C ARG A 261 21.06 -4.24 -33.15
N GLN A 262 20.25 -3.23 -33.43
CA GLN A 262 20.21 -2.62 -34.77
C GLN A 262 21.57 -2.04 -35.17
N LEU A 263 22.27 -1.39 -34.26
CA LEU A 263 23.58 -0.79 -34.54
C LEU A 263 24.70 -1.84 -34.70
N THR A 264 24.61 -2.98 -34.00
CA THR A 264 25.62 -4.05 -34.07
C THR A 264 25.35 -5.05 -35.20
N ASP A 265 24.09 -5.29 -35.57
CA ASP A 265 23.72 -6.16 -36.69
C ASP A 265 23.95 -5.48 -38.07
N ASP A 266 24.26 -4.18 -38.09
CA ASP A 266 24.57 -3.37 -39.29
C ASP A 266 26.08 -3.24 -39.59
N GLU A 267 26.98 -3.90 -38.85
CA GLU A 267 28.40 -4.03 -39.23
C GLU A 267 28.61 -5.24 -40.17
N PRO A 268 29.09 -5.05 -41.42
CA PRO A 268 29.30 -6.11 -42.40
C PRO A 268 30.49 -7.03 -42.10
#